data_AF-A0A9X0HL56-F1
#
_entry.id   AF-A0A9X0HL56-F1
#
_cell.length_a   1.000
_cell.length_b   1.000
_cell.length_c   1.000
_cell.angle_alpha   90.00
_cell.angle_beta   90.00
_cell.angle_gamma   90.00
#
_symmetry.space_group_name_H-M   'P 1'
#
loop_
_entity.id
_entity.type
_entity.pdbx_description
1 polymer ?
#
loop_
_entity_poly.entity_id
_entity_poly.type
_entity_poly.pdbx_seq_one_letter_code
_entity_poly.pdbx_strand_id
1 'polypeptide(L)'
;MLGHVASFAQSSSADHDAATPVTVAVASSAAQATLLSDAELDAFLLADTLGHNLAEPVLSSPEAAASSQFVGLSAKERYQLGQADARKHYKPSKGAFWITFGATSIAPFGAGPLLGLASGTVIAATPPGAAKLNAPHPELLQDADYYRGYRKQAQARRTGKAAAGFGVAIGMQAALVLLLATQGL
;
A
#
# COMPACT_ATOMS: atom_id res chain seq x y z
N MET A 1 -17.38 31.47 -75.37
CA MET A 1 -16.52 30.27 -75.45
C MET A 1 -16.84 29.42 -74.23
N LEU A 2 -17.70 28.40 -74.37
CA LEU A 2 -17.31 26.99 -74.67
C LEU A 2 -16.28 26.54 -73.62
N GLY A 3 -16.58 25.78 -72.57
CA GLY A 3 -17.43 24.58 -72.47
C GLY A 3 -16.51 23.36 -72.45
N HIS A 4 -16.48 22.58 -71.36
CA HIS A 4 -16.48 21.10 -71.35
C HIS A 4 -16.25 20.52 -69.94
N VAL A 5 -17.09 19.54 -69.66
CA VAL A 5 -17.12 18.59 -68.53
C VAL A 5 -16.39 17.31 -68.96
N ALA A 6 -15.59 16.69 -68.07
CA ALA A 6 -15.23 15.26 -68.04
C ALA A 6 -14.49 15.00 -66.70
N SER A 7 -14.89 14.14 -65.77
CA SER A 7 -15.23 12.69 -65.80
C SER A 7 -14.03 11.78 -65.53
N PHE A 8 -14.16 10.96 -64.46
CA PHE A 8 -13.46 9.69 -64.14
C PHE A 8 -11.92 9.76 -63.91
N ALA A 9 -11.29 9.03 -62.97
CA ALA A 9 -11.60 7.73 -62.40
C ALA A 9 -10.98 7.53 -61.00
N GLN A 10 -11.51 6.49 -60.35
CA GLN A 10 -11.26 6.00 -59.02
C GLN A 10 -10.17 4.90 -59.00
N SER A 11 -9.25 4.94 -58.03
CA SER A 11 -8.34 3.86 -57.58
C SER A 11 -7.72 4.32 -56.26
N SER A 12 -8.17 3.92 -55.07
CA SER A 12 -8.15 2.59 -54.42
C SER A 12 -6.76 1.97 -54.27
N SER A 13 -6.11 2.30 -53.15
CA SER A 13 -5.15 1.48 -52.40
C SER A 13 -5.05 2.13 -51.01
N ALA A 14 -5.84 1.72 -50.01
CA ALA A 14 -5.59 0.56 -49.16
C ALA A 14 -4.17 0.59 -48.57
N ASP A 15 -3.99 1.36 -47.50
CA ASP A 15 -3.06 0.98 -46.45
C ASP A 15 -3.76 1.12 -45.09
N HIS A 16 -3.88 -0.04 -44.46
CA HIS A 16 -4.54 -0.29 -43.20
C HIS A 16 -3.53 -0.15 -42.06
N ASP A 17 -3.43 1.03 -41.45
CA ASP A 17 -2.87 1.14 -40.10
C ASP A 17 -4.01 1.00 -39.08
N ALA A 18 -4.35 -0.26 -38.82
CA ALA A 18 -5.22 -0.65 -37.73
C ALA A 18 -4.48 -0.42 -36.40
N ALA A 19 -4.63 0.77 -35.83
CA ALA A 19 -4.30 1.03 -34.44
C ALA A 19 -5.21 0.17 -33.54
N THR A 20 -4.64 -0.92 -33.05
CA THR A 20 -5.25 -1.85 -32.09
C THR A 20 -5.68 -1.12 -30.82
N PRO A 21 -6.88 -1.39 -30.27
CA PRO A 21 -7.27 -0.91 -28.96
C PRO A 21 -6.45 -1.62 -27.87
N VAL A 22 -5.60 -0.86 -27.18
CA VAL A 22 -4.94 -1.31 -25.95
C VAL A 22 -6.01 -1.44 -24.87
N THR A 23 -6.55 -2.65 -24.75
CA THR A 23 -7.46 -3.06 -23.71
C THR A 23 -6.62 -3.34 -22.46
N VAL A 24 -6.51 -2.37 -21.55
CA VAL A 24 -5.82 -2.59 -20.26
C VAL A 24 -6.76 -3.36 -19.34
N ALA A 25 -6.75 -4.69 -19.47
CA ALA A 25 -7.32 -5.59 -18.49
C ALA A 25 -6.46 -5.57 -17.21
N VAL A 26 -6.86 -4.80 -16.20
CA VAL A 26 -6.34 -4.98 -14.84
C VAL A 26 -7.22 -5.99 -14.13
N ALA A 27 -6.91 -7.27 -14.36
CA ALA A 27 -7.47 -8.38 -13.59
C ALA A 27 -6.34 -9.34 -13.17
N SER A 28 -6.31 -9.63 -11.87
CA SER A 28 -5.82 -10.89 -11.29
C SER A 28 -4.32 -11.19 -11.36
N SER A 29 -3.52 -10.48 -10.55
CA SER A 29 -2.23 -10.95 -10.06
C SER A 29 -2.42 -11.67 -8.71
N ALA A 30 -2.96 -12.89 -8.75
CA ALA A 30 -3.09 -13.77 -7.58
C ALA A 30 -2.86 -15.27 -7.90
N ALA A 31 -2.33 -15.61 -9.08
CA ALA A 31 -2.27 -17.00 -9.55
C ALA A 31 -0.93 -17.42 -10.20
N GLN A 32 0.19 -16.79 -9.83
CA GLN A 32 1.54 -17.24 -10.25
C GLN A 32 2.38 -17.80 -9.08
N ALA A 33 1.73 -18.54 -8.19
CA ALA A 33 2.40 -19.30 -7.14
C ALA A 33 2.13 -20.79 -7.35
N THR A 34 2.63 -21.37 -8.45
CA THR A 34 2.72 -22.83 -8.57
C THR A 34 3.79 -23.21 -9.59
N LEU A 35 4.54 -24.27 -9.27
CA LEU A 35 5.58 -24.93 -10.07
C LEU A 35 7.03 -24.47 -9.80
N LEU A 36 7.47 -24.57 -8.54
CA LEU A 36 8.82 -25.04 -8.26
C LEU A 36 8.76 -26.57 -8.27
N SER A 37 9.60 -27.19 -9.08
CA SER A 37 9.67 -28.63 -9.33
C SER A 37 10.07 -29.42 -8.09
N ASP A 38 9.34 -30.49 -7.78
CA ASP A 38 9.55 -31.42 -6.65
C ASP A 38 10.92 -32.13 -6.63
N ALA A 39 11.78 -31.95 -7.63
CA ALA A 39 13.08 -32.62 -7.71
C ALA A 39 14.24 -31.91 -6.99
N GLU A 40 14.08 -30.63 -6.60
CA GLU A 40 15.14 -29.88 -5.90
C GLU A 40 15.02 -29.93 -4.36
N LEU A 41 13.91 -30.45 -3.82
CA LEU A 41 13.69 -30.55 -2.37
C LEU A 41 14.50 -31.68 -1.72
N ASP A 42 14.78 -32.77 -2.42
CA ASP A 42 15.46 -33.94 -1.83
C ASP A 42 16.98 -33.77 -1.73
N ALA A 43 17.60 -32.93 -2.57
CA ALA A 43 19.04 -32.63 -2.47
C ALA A 43 19.37 -31.66 -1.33
N PHE A 44 18.42 -30.78 -0.97
CA PHE A 44 18.61 -29.80 0.10
C PHE A 44 18.40 -30.39 1.51
N LEU A 45 17.61 -31.46 1.63
CA LEU A 45 17.31 -32.10 2.93
C LEU A 45 18.42 -33.03 3.47
N LEU A 46 19.42 -33.39 2.65
CA LEU A 46 20.53 -34.27 3.08
C LEU A 46 21.82 -33.53 3.46
N ALA A 47 21.88 -32.21 3.29
CA ALA A 47 23.05 -31.39 3.65
C ALA A 47 23.00 -30.82 5.08
N ASP A 48 21.85 -30.91 5.77
CA ASP A 48 21.62 -30.21 7.06
C ASP A 48 21.82 -31.10 8.30
N THR A 49 22.04 -32.41 8.13
CA THR A 49 22.03 -33.36 9.27
C THR A 49 23.40 -33.71 9.85
N LEU A 50 24.50 -33.19 9.30
CA LEU A 50 25.86 -33.55 9.76
C LEU A 50 26.82 -32.36 9.79
N GLY A 51 26.70 -31.52 10.81
CA GLY A 51 27.74 -30.52 11.07
C GLY A 51 27.48 -29.63 12.28
N HIS A 52 28.29 -29.81 13.32
CA HIS A 52 28.59 -28.82 14.37
C HIS A 52 27.67 -28.75 15.60
N ASN A 53 27.76 -29.79 16.44
CA ASN A 53 27.73 -29.61 17.90
C ASN A 53 29.09 -29.10 18.39
N LEU A 54 29.42 -27.83 18.11
CA LEU A 54 30.46 -27.12 18.84
C LEU A 54 29.77 -26.09 19.70
N ALA A 55 30.00 -26.17 21.01
CA ALA A 55 29.48 -25.24 22.00
C ALA A 55 29.83 -23.80 21.59
N GLU A 56 28.87 -23.12 20.96
CA GLU A 56 28.95 -21.71 20.70
C GLU A 56 29.00 -20.98 22.05
N PRO A 57 29.87 -19.96 22.21
CA PRO A 57 29.72 -19.05 23.33
C PRO A 57 28.31 -18.47 23.24
N VAL A 58 27.55 -18.55 24.34
CA VAL A 58 26.18 -18.01 24.45
C VAL A 58 26.22 -16.52 24.13
N LEU A 59 26.11 -16.19 22.85
CA LEU A 59 25.80 -14.86 22.37
C LEU A 59 24.42 -14.59 22.93
N SER A 60 24.39 -13.71 23.94
CA SER A 60 23.18 -13.30 24.65
C SER A 60 22.04 -13.12 23.66
N SER A 61 21.09 -14.06 23.67
CA SER A 61 20.03 -14.09 22.69
C SER A 61 19.27 -12.75 22.76
N PRO A 62 19.04 -12.04 21.63
CA PRO A 62 18.37 -10.75 21.63
C PRO A 62 16.98 -10.78 22.29
N GLU A 63 16.38 -11.96 22.37
CA GLU A 63 15.14 -12.24 23.10
C GLU A 63 15.25 -11.97 24.62
N ALA A 64 16.40 -12.27 25.23
CA ALA A 64 16.64 -11.98 26.65
C ALA A 64 16.75 -10.47 26.90
N ALA A 65 17.33 -9.71 25.95
CA ALA A 65 17.45 -8.26 26.06
C ALA A 65 16.09 -7.55 25.94
N ALA A 66 15.18 -8.06 25.10
CA ALA A 66 13.80 -7.58 24.95
C ALA A 66 13.02 -7.61 26.27
N SER A 67 13.09 -8.77 26.94
CA SER A 67 12.32 -9.04 28.14
C SER A 67 12.74 -8.15 29.31
N SER A 68 13.98 -7.67 29.30
CA SER A 68 14.50 -6.73 30.30
C SER A 68 13.81 -5.36 30.27
N GLN A 69 13.32 -4.89 29.11
CA GLN A 69 12.69 -3.57 28.98
C GLN A 69 11.31 -3.50 29.63
N PHE A 70 10.71 -4.66 29.95
CA PHE A 70 9.39 -4.77 30.55
C PHE A 70 9.43 -5.13 32.04
N VAL A 71 10.60 -5.36 32.63
CA VAL A 71 10.72 -5.75 34.04
C VAL A 71 10.19 -4.62 34.93
N GLY A 72 9.16 -4.94 35.72
CA GLY A 72 8.51 -3.99 36.64
C GLY A 72 7.43 -3.10 36.01
N LEU A 73 7.18 -3.21 34.70
CA LEU A 73 6.08 -2.48 34.04
C LEU A 73 4.77 -3.27 34.10
N SER A 74 3.69 -2.58 34.46
CA SER A 74 2.33 -3.10 34.35
C SER A 74 1.89 -3.21 32.88
N ALA A 75 0.87 -4.03 32.63
CA ALA A 75 0.22 -4.15 31.31
C ALA A 75 -0.16 -2.79 30.70
N LYS A 76 -0.68 -1.87 31.53
CA LYS A 76 -1.08 -0.53 31.11
C LYS A 76 0.12 0.31 30.68
N GLU A 77 1.23 0.22 31.41
CA GLU A 77 2.47 0.95 31.09
C GLU A 77 3.11 0.42 29.81
N ARG A 78 3.17 -0.91 29.63
CA ARG A 78 3.65 -1.53 28.38
C ARG A 78 2.82 -1.06 27.17
N TYR A 79 1.50 -1.02 27.32
CA TYR A 79 0.60 -0.49 26.29
C TYR A 79 0.83 1.00 25.99
N GLN A 80 1.07 1.83 27.00
CA GLN A 80 1.39 3.24 26.81
C GLN A 80 2.75 3.43 26.15
N LEU A 81 3.74 2.63 26.53
CA LEU A 81 5.07 2.61 25.93
C LEU A 81 4.97 2.26 24.43
N GLY A 82 4.21 1.21 24.08
CA GLY A 82 3.97 0.85 22.68
C GLY A 82 3.34 1.99 21.87
N GLN A 83 2.38 2.73 22.44
CA GLN A 83 1.83 3.92 21.78
C GLN A 83 2.87 5.04 21.63
N ALA A 84 3.67 5.31 22.66
CA ALA A 84 4.70 6.35 22.61
C ALA A 84 5.75 6.04 21.53
N ASP A 85 6.20 4.79 21.44
CA ASP A 85 7.17 4.34 20.45
C ASP A 85 6.58 4.39 19.04
N ALA A 86 5.34 3.97 18.84
CA ALA A 86 4.69 4.11 17.54
C ALA A 86 4.59 5.58 17.08
N ARG A 87 4.47 6.56 17.98
CA ARG A 87 4.51 7.98 17.60
C ARG A 87 5.88 8.42 17.09
N LYS A 88 6.96 7.82 17.61
CA LYS A 88 8.34 8.17 17.24
C LYS A 88 8.82 7.40 16.02
N HIS A 89 8.54 6.09 15.97
CA HIS A 89 9.20 5.17 15.05
C HIS A 89 8.30 4.72 13.89
N TYR A 90 6.98 4.65 14.07
CA TYR A 90 6.11 4.19 12.99
C TYR A 90 6.02 5.21 11.86
N LYS A 91 6.49 4.83 10.67
CA LYS A 91 6.40 5.63 9.44
C LYS A 91 5.29 5.07 8.55
N PRO A 92 4.08 5.67 8.54
CA PRO A 92 3.03 5.20 7.64
C PRO A 92 3.47 5.34 6.19
N SER A 93 3.20 4.32 5.37
CA SER A 93 3.50 4.34 3.95
C SER A 93 2.80 5.50 3.25
N LYS A 94 3.49 6.17 2.33
CA LYS A 94 2.92 7.25 1.49
C LYS A 94 1.70 6.78 0.68
N GLY A 95 1.58 5.48 0.42
CA GLY A 95 0.47 4.90 -0.35
C GLY A 95 -0.92 5.20 0.24
N ALA A 96 -1.08 5.28 1.57
CA ALA A 96 -2.39 5.61 2.16
C ALA A 96 -2.89 7.00 1.76
N PHE A 97 -1.97 7.97 1.65
CA PHE A 97 -2.29 9.31 1.18
C PHE A 97 -2.67 9.29 -0.31
N TRP A 98 -1.83 8.72 -1.16
CA TRP A 98 -2.01 8.74 -2.61
C TRP A 98 -3.22 7.94 -3.09
N ILE A 99 -3.50 6.79 -2.46
CA ILE A 99 -4.70 5.98 -2.78
C ILE A 99 -5.95 6.79 -2.46
N THR A 100 -6.02 7.40 -1.27
CA THR A 100 -7.21 8.18 -0.87
C THR A 100 -7.35 9.44 -1.71
N PHE A 101 -6.24 10.14 -1.97
CA PHE A 101 -6.21 11.32 -2.84
C PHE A 101 -6.68 10.97 -4.27
N GLY A 102 -6.12 9.92 -4.87
CA GLY A 102 -6.49 9.46 -6.21
C GLY A 102 -7.96 9.02 -6.27
N ALA A 103 -8.39 8.16 -5.34
CA ALA A 103 -9.79 7.70 -5.28
C ALA A 103 -10.78 8.87 -5.16
N THR A 104 -10.41 9.92 -4.43
CA THR A 104 -11.24 11.13 -4.29
C THR A 104 -11.23 11.98 -5.56
N SER A 105 -10.08 12.12 -6.22
CA SER A 105 -9.87 13.04 -7.36
C SER A 105 -10.29 12.52 -8.73
N ILE A 106 -10.32 11.19 -8.94
CA ILE A 106 -10.52 10.61 -10.29
C ILE A 106 -12.00 10.58 -10.71
N ALA A 107 -12.93 10.52 -9.76
CA ALA A 107 -14.35 10.45 -10.09
C ALA A 107 -14.96 11.84 -10.36
N PRO A 108 -15.88 11.95 -11.34
CA PRO A 108 -16.52 13.21 -11.70
C PRO A 108 -17.25 13.82 -10.50
N PHE A 109 -17.36 15.16 -10.52
CA PHE A 109 -17.95 16.00 -9.48
C PHE A 109 -19.26 15.39 -8.93
N GLY A 110 -19.20 14.89 -7.69
CA GLY A 110 -20.32 14.24 -7.00
C GLY A 110 -19.99 12.84 -6.47
N ALA A 111 -19.31 11.99 -7.26
CA ALA A 111 -18.98 10.62 -6.84
C ALA A 111 -17.60 10.50 -6.16
N GLY A 112 -16.68 11.42 -6.45
CA GLY A 112 -15.34 11.48 -5.86
C GLY A 112 -15.30 11.45 -4.33
N PRO A 113 -16.04 12.33 -3.62
CA PRO A 113 -16.07 12.31 -2.17
C PRO A 113 -16.54 10.98 -1.58
N LEU A 114 -17.49 10.30 -2.22
CA LEU A 114 -18.00 9.00 -1.76
C LEU A 114 -16.95 7.89 -1.92
N LEU A 115 -16.23 7.88 -3.04
CA LEU A 115 -15.11 6.94 -3.25
C LEU A 115 -13.93 7.23 -2.31
N GLY A 116 -13.68 8.51 -2.04
CA GLY A 116 -12.71 8.94 -1.03
C GLY A 116 -13.04 8.39 0.35
N LEU A 117 -14.29 8.51 0.79
CA LEU A 117 -14.76 7.95 2.05
C LEU A 117 -14.66 6.41 2.07
N ALA A 118 -15.06 5.73 1.00
CA ALA A 118 -14.95 4.27 0.90
C ALA A 118 -13.49 3.79 0.98
N SER A 119 -12.57 4.47 0.29
CA SER A 119 -11.14 4.13 0.40
C SER A 119 -10.59 4.39 1.80
N GLY A 120 -11.03 5.48 2.45
CA GLY A 120 -10.68 5.81 3.84
C GLY A 120 -11.18 4.76 4.83
N THR A 121 -12.41 4.25 4.68
CA THR A 121 -12.97 3.21 5.55
C THR A 121 -12.23 1.89 5.39
N VAL A 122 -11.87 1.49 4.16
CA VAL A 122 -11.06 0.28 3.93
C VAL A 122 -9.68 0.41 4.58
N ILE A 123 -9.04 1.58 4.48
CA ILE A 123 -7.74 1.85 5.13
C ILE A 123 -7.87 1.81 6.66
N ALA A 124 -9.00 2.30 7.20
CA ALA A 124 -9.26 2.28 8.62
C ALA A 124 -9.58 0.87 9.15
N ALA A 125 -10.31 0.07 8.38
CA ALA A 125 -10.67 -1.30 8.73
C ALA A 125 -9.49 -2.28 8.60
N THR A 126 -8.54 -1.99 7.70
CA THR A 126 -7.39 -2.88 7.45
C THR A 126 -6.24 -2.56 8.41
N PRO A 127 -5.95 -3.42 9.40
CA PRO A 127 -4.84 -3.18 10.32
C PRO A 127 -3.49 -3.14 9.57
N PRO A 128 -2.50 -2.38 10.07
CA PRO A 128 -1.15 -2.44 9.52
C PRO A 128 -0.56 -3.83 9.77
N GLY A 129 0.05 -4.42 8.73
CA GLY A 129 0.70 -5.73 8.84
C GLY A 129 1.88 -5.69 9.81
N ALA A 130 2.06 -6.75 10.61
CA ALA A 130 3.08 -6.82 11.66
C ALA A 130 4.50 -6.57 11.12
N ALA A 131 4.82 -7.12 9.95
CA ALA A 131 6.12 -6.93 9.28
C ALA A 131 6.45 -5.47 8.92
N LYS A 132 5.44 -4.58 8.87
CA LYS A 132 5.63 -3.16 8.50
C LYS A 132 5.58 -2.21 9.70
N LEU A 133 5.49 -2.74 10.92
CA LEU A 133 5.39 -1.91 12.11
C LEU A 133 6.69 -1.17 12.43
N ASN A 134 7.86 -1.65 11.99
CA ASN A 134 9.16 -0.99 12.17
C ASN A 134 9.37 -0.47 13.61
N ALA A 135 9.09 -1.34 14.60
CA ALA A 135 9.36 -1.04 16.00
C ALA A 135 10.87 -0.84 16.21
N PRO A 136 11.28 0.00 17.18
CA PRO A 136 12.70 0.20 17.49
C PRO A 136 13.41 -1.12 17.84
N HIS A 137 12.65 -2.01 18.46
CA HIS A 137 13.05 -3.34 18.91
C HIS A 137 11.95 -4.32 18.46
N PRO A 138 12.15 -5.07 17.36
CA PRO A 138 11.17 -6.05 16.86
C PRO A 138 10.71 -7.05 17.92
N GLU A 139 11.61 -7.43 18.82
CA GLU A 139 11.40 -8.31 19.95
C GLU A 139 10.32 -7.81 20.93
N LEU A 140 10.14 -6.49 21.08
CA LEU A 140 9.08 -5.92 21.92
C LEU A 140 7.67 -6.18 21.35
N LEU A 141 7.56 -6.42 20.03
CA LEU A 141 6.28 -6.75 19.40
C LEU A 141 5.77 -8.15 19.78
N GLN A 142 6.59 -8.97 20.45
CA GLN A 142 6.15 -10.25 21.01
C GLN A 142 5.30 -10.07 22.28
N ASP A 143 5.46 -8.95 23.00
CA ASP A 143 4.61 -8.63 24.15
C ASP A 143 3.23 -8.15 23.69
N ALA A 144 2.17 -8.85 24.15
CA ALA A 144 0.81 -8.60 23.69
C ALA A 144 0.30 -7.19 24.05
N ASP A 145 0.66 -6.65 25.22
CA ASP A 145 0.18 -5.33 25.66
C ASP A 145 0.89 -4.21 24.92
N TYR A 146 2.22 -4.31 24.78
CA TYR A 146 3.03 -3.41 23.97
C TYR A 146 2.54 -3.41 22.51
N TYR A 147 2.39 -4.60 21.91
CA TYR A 147 1.93 -4.77 20.54
C TYR A 147 0.57 -4.12 20.30
N ARG A 148 -0.39 -4.32 21.22
CA ARG A 148 -1.71 -3.70 21.13
C ARG A 148 -1.63 -2.17 21.12
N GLY A 149 -0.80 -1.60 21.99
CA GLY A 149 -0.57 -0.15 22.06
C GLY A 149 0.07 0.38 20.78
N TYR A 150 1.16 -0.26 20.35
CA TYR A 150 1.90 0.11 19.15
C TYR A 150 1.01 0.05 17.91
N ARG A 151 0.29 -1.07 17.72
CA ARG A 151 -0.60 -1.29 16.57
C ARG A 151 -1.72 -0.26 16.52
N LYS A 152 -2.37 0.03 17.65
CA LYS A 152 -3.47 1.02 17.70
C LYS A 152 -3.00 2.40 17.26
N GLN A 153 -1.85 2.84 17.77
CA GLN A 153 -1.30 4.14 17.41
C GLN A 153 -0.80 4.16 15.95
N ALA A 154 -0.19 3.07 15.46
CA ALA A 154 0.21 2.92 14.07
C ALA A 154 -0.99 3.02 13.12
N GLN A 155 -2.11 2.37 13.44
CA GLN A 155 -3.36 2.47 12.70
C GLN A 155 -3.88 3.92 12.67
N ALA A 156 -3.92 4.60 13.82
CA ALA A 156 -4.34 6.00 13.90
C ALA A 156 -3.48 6.94 13.04
N ARG A 157 -2.16 6.70 12.95
CA ARG A 157 -1.28 7.47 12.07
C ARG A 157 -1.52 7.16 10.59
N ARG A 158 -1.83 5.91 10.25
CA ARG A 158 -2.16 5.50 8.88
C ARG A 158 -3.48 6.11 8.41
N THR A 159 -4.51 6.07 9.24
CA THR A 159 -5.81 6.69 8.93
C THR A 159 -5.71 8.21 8.86
N GLY A 160 -4.91 8.85 9.72
CA GLY A 160 -4.64 10.28 9.63
C GLY A 160 -4.00 10.70 8.29
N LYS A 161 -3.12 9.85 7.72
CA LYS A 161 -2.55 10.10 6.38
C LYS A 161 -3.57 9.93 5.26
N ALA A 162 -4.48 8.96 5.36
CA ALA A 162 -5.59 8.81 4.43
C ALA A 162 -6.54 10.02 4.49
N ALA A 163 -6.92 10.44 5.69
CA ALA A 163 -7.74 11.63 5.92
C ALA A 163 -7.10 12.91 5.37
N ALA A 164 -5.77 13.06 5.51
CA ALA A 164 -5.05 14.16 4.87
C ALA A 164 -5.13 14.10 3.33
N GLY A 165 -5.00 12.92 2.73
CA GLY A 165 -5.15 12.73 1.28
C GLY A 165 -6.55 13.07 0.79
N PHE A 166 -7.58 12.66 1.54
CA PHE A 166 -8.97 13.03 1.28
C PHE A 166 -9.16 14.56 1.35
N GLY A 167 -8.72 15.21 2.43
CA GLY A 167 -8.88 16.65 2.62
C GLY A 167 -8.20 17.48 1.53
N VAL A 168 -6.99 17.08 1.11
CA VAL A 168 -6.28 17.74 0.00
C VAL A 168 -7.02 17.56 -1.33
N ALA A 169 -7.55 16.36 -1.61
CA ALA A 169 -8.32 16.12 -2.84
C ALA A 169 -9.62 16.93 -2.89
N ILE A 170 -10.35 17.03 -1.77
CA ILE A 170 -11.56 17.87 -1.67
C ILE A 170 -11.21 19.34 -1.87
N GLY A 171 -10.14 19.84 -1.23
CA GLY A 171 -9.67 21.21 -1.42
C GLY A 171 -9.29 21.50 -2.88
N MET A 172 -8.63 20.56 -3.55
CA MET A 172 -8.28 20.67 -4.97
C MET A 172 -9.52 20.73 -5.87
N GLN A 173 -10.52 19.87 -5.64
CA GLN A 173 -11.77 19.89 -6.39
C GLN A 173 -12.55 21.18 -6.17
N ALA A 174 -12.64 21.66 -4.92
CA ALA A 174 -13.30 22.93 -4.61
C ALA A 174 -12.64 24.11 -5.33
N ALA A 175 -11.29 24.16 -5.35
CA ALA A 175 -10.55 25.19 -6.08
C ALA A 175 -10.81 25.11 -7.60
N LEU A 176 -10.89 23.91 -8.17
CA LEU A 176 -11.18 23.71 -9.60
C LEU A 176 -12.60 24.18 -9.96
N VAL A 177 -13.61 23.83 -9.15
CA VAL A 177 -14.99 24.31 -9.33
C VAL A 177 -15.04 25.84 -9.27
N LEU A 178 -14.38 26.43 -8.28
CA LEU A 178 -14.35 27.88 -8.13
C LEU A 178 -13.71 28.55 -9.36
N LEU A 179 -12.60 28.01 -9.85
CA LEU A 179 -11.92 28.51 -11.05
C LEU A 179 -12.85 28.44 -12.27
N LEU A 180 -13.51 27.30 -12.49
CA LEU A 180 -14.46 27.12 -13.60
C LEU A 180 -15.64 28.10 -13.49
N ALA A 181 -16.20 28.27 -12.28
CA ALA A 181 -17.28 29.22 -12.03
C ALA A 181 -16.87 30.67 -12.31
N THR A 182 -15.60 31.05 -12.08
CA THR A 182 -15.10 32.39 -12.44
C THR A 182 -14.90 32.60 -13.93
N GLN A 183 -14.77 31.53 -14.73
CA GLN A 183 -14.58 31.64 -16.18
C GLN A 183 -15.89 31.68 -16.99
N GLY A 184 -17.06 31.64 -16.33
CA GLY A 184 -18.36 31.80 -16.98
C GLY A 184 -18.77 30.63 -17.88
N LEU A 185 -18.23 29.44 -17.61
CA LEU A 185 -18.68 28.17 -18.21
C LEU A 185 -19.98 27.68 -17.59
#